data_AF-A0A5S4T631-F1
#
_entry.id   AF-A0A5S4T631-F1
#
_cell.length_a   1.000
_cell.length_b   1.000
_cell.length_c   1.000
_cell.angle_alpha   90.00
_cell.angle_beta   90.00
_cell.angle_gamma   90.00
#
_symmetry.space_group_name_H-M   'P 1'
#
loop_
_entity.id
_entity.type
_entity.pdbx_description
1 polymer ?
#
loop_
_entity_poly.entity_id
_entity_poly.type
_entity_poly.pdbx_seq_one_letter_code
_entity_poly.pdbx_strand_id
1 'polypeptide(L)'
;ISLKLALPPALGLAGGDARALLLVKPQFEAGREAIGKGGLLKSPGDAERIAVDLRDWLAGIPGWRVLGLIPSPIEGGDGNREFLLAAIKDAAPR
;
A
#
# COMPACT_ATOMS: atom_id res chain seq x y z
N ILE A 1 -6.53 -1.09 9.47
CA ILE A 1 -7.47 -0.60 8.42
C ILE A 1 -6.77 -0.69 7.08
N SER A 2 -7.45 -1.12 6.02
CA SER A 2 -6.84 -1.20 4.68
C SER A 2 -6.55 0.19 4.12
N LEU A 3 -5.43 0.33 3.42
CA LEU A 3 -5.05 1.54 2.68
C LEU A 3 -6.07 1.86 1.58
N LYS A 4 -6.70 0.85 0.96
CA LYS A 4 -7.77 1.05 -0.04
C LYS A 4 -8.98 1.80 0.53
N LEU A 5 -9.20 1.70 1.85
CA LEU A 5 -10.27 2.42 2.56
C LEU A 5 -9.82 3.76 3.10
N ALA A 6 -8.59 3.84 3.62
CA ALA A 6 -8.09 5.04 4.31
C ALA A 6 -7.59 6.13 3.36
N LEU A 7 -7.01 5.77 2.22
CA LEU A 7 -6.32 6.72 1.34
C LEU A 7 -7.19 7.54 0.38
N PRO A 8 -8.35 7.08 -0.14
CA PRO A 8 -9.07 7.84 -1.17
C PRO A 8 -9.33 9.32 -0.83
N PRO A 9 -9.76 9.69 0.41
CA PRO A 9 -9.93 11.10 0.78
C PRO A 9 -8.61 11.90 0.74
N ALA A 10 -7.52 11.32 1.25
CA ALA A 10 -6.22 11.98 1.28
C ALA A 10 -5.64 12.18 -0.13
N LEU A 11 -5.79 11.19 -1.01
CA LEU A 11 -5.34 11.27 -2.41
C LEU A 11 -6.16 12.30 -3.22
N GLY A 12 -7.44 12.45 -2.90
CA GLY A 12 -8.32 13.47 -3.47
C GLY A 12 -7.89 14.90 -3.11
N LEU A 13 -7.48 15.11 -1.85
CA LEU A 13 -7.04 16.41 -1.33
C LEU A 13 -5.63 16.82 -1.77
N ALA A 14 -4.82 15.87 -2.23
CA ALA A 14 -3.45 16.14 -2.64
C ALA A 14 -3.38 17.11 -3.83
N GLY A 15 -2.46 18.08 -3.78
CA GLY A 15 -2.17 18.98 -4.90
C GLY A 15 -1.41 18.28 -6.04
N GLY A 16 -1.27 18.98 -7.18
CA GLY A 16 -0.35 18.55 -8.25
C GLY A 16 1.08 18.43 -7.73
N ASP A 17 1.84 17.48 -8.30
CA ASP A 17 3.21 17.11 -7.94
C ASP A 17 3.39 16.56 -6.51
N ALA A 18 2.30 16.31 -5.79
CA ALA A 18 2.35 15.69 -4.47
C ALA A 18 2.94 14.28 -4.54
N ARG A 19 3.75 13.91 -3.55
CA ARG A 19 4.31 12.57 -3.41
C ARG A 19 3.62 11.83 -2.28
N ALA A 20 3.26 10.58 -2.53
CA ALA A 20 2.81 9.65 -1.50
C ALA A 20 3.93 8.64 -1.21
N LEU A 21 4.22 8.45 0.08
CA LEU A 21 5.04 7.36 0.58
C LEU A 21 4.19 6.58 1.58
N LEU A 22 3.89 5.33 1.26
CA LEU A 22 2.89 4.53 1.96
C LEU A 22 3.55 3.28 2.52
N LEU A 23 3.29 2.99 3.80
CA LEU A 23 3.68 1.73 4.41
C LEU A 23 2.57 0.70 4.19
N VAL A 24 2.86 -0.30 3.37
CA VAL A 24 1.96 -1.41 3.07
C VAL A 24 2.18 -2.49 4.11
N LYS A 25 1.10 -2.81 4.82
CA LYS A 25 1.04 -3.86 5.83
C LYS A 25 0.07 -4.94 5.35
N PRO A 26 0.55 -6.00 4.66
CA PRO A 26 -0.30 -7.00 4.02
C PRO A 26 -1.37 -7.62 4.92
N GLN A 27 -1.12 -7.75 6.22
CA GLN A 27 -2.07 -8.26 7.21
C GLN A 27 -3.34 -7.41 7.35
N PHE A 28 -3.30 -6.12 6.96
CA PHE A 28 -4.49 -5.27 6.93
C PHE A 28 -5.22 -5.25 5.58
N GLU A 29 -4.59 -5.82 4.55
CA GLU A 29 -5.11 -5.86 3.18
C GLU A 29 -5.68 -7.24 2.82
N ALA A 30 -5.18 -8.32 3.43
CA ALA A 30 -5.51 -9.71 3.09
C ALA A 30 -6.94 -10.16 3.46
N GLY A 31 -7.66 -9.37 4.27
CA GLY A 31 -8.96 -9.75 4.83
C GLY A 31 -8.85 -10.70 6.03
N ARG A 32 -9.90 -10.77 6.86
CA ARG A 32 -9.87 -11.48 8.16
C ARG A 32 -9.56 -12.98 8.04
N GLU A 33 -9.97 -13.63 6.96
CA GLU A 33 -9.78 -15.08 6.77
C GLU A 33 -8.32 -15.47 6.51
N ALA A 34 -7.52 -14.57 5.96
CA ALA A 34 -6.10 -14.79 5.68
C ALA A 34 -5.20 -14.57 6.92
N ILE A 35 -5.78 -14.14 8.05
CA ILE A 35 -5.03 -13.82 9.28
C ILE A 35 -5.13 -14.97 10.29
N GLY A 36 -3.98 -15.38 10.80
CA GLY A 36 -3.81 -16.44 11.79
C GLY A 36 -3.64 -15.91 13.22
N LYS A 37 -3.02 -16.73 14.07
CA LYS A 37 -2.72 -16.34 15.46
C LYS A 37 -1.76 -15.14 15.49
N GLY A 38 -1.98 -14.24 16.45
CA GLY A 38 -1.11 -13.07 16.65
C GLY A 38 -1.21 -11.99 15.57
N GLY A 39 -2.21 -12.02 14.68
CA GLY A 39 -2.36 -11.00 13.63
C GLY A 39 -1.42 -11.20 12.43
N LEU A 40 -0.77 -12.37 12.33
CA LEU A 40 0.10 -12.73 11.23
C LEU A 40 -0.68 -13.28 10.03
N LEU A 41 -0.14 -13.10 8.82
CA LEU A 41 -0.63 -13.83 7.65
C LEU A 41 -0.48 -15.35 7.86
N LYS A 42 -1.52 -16.12 7.52
CA LYS A 42 -1.46 -17.59 7.50
C LYS A 42 -0.46 -18.11 6.46
N SER A 43 -0.36 -17.40 5.34
CA SER A 43 0.51 -17.72 4.21
C SER A 43 1.47 -16.55 3.98
N PRO A 44 2.70 -16.59 4.52
CA PRO A 44 3.65 -15.49 4.36
C PRO A 44 4.00 -15.16 2.90
N GLY A 45 3.91 -16.15 2.00
CA GLY A 45 4.12 -15.97 0.56
C GLY A 45 3.09 -15.04 -0.11
N ASP A 46 1.93 -14.81 0.50
CA ASP A 46 0.93 -13.89 -0.03
C ASP A 46 1.31 -12.41 0.15
N ALA A 47 2.26 -12.11 1.04
CA ALA A 47 2.61 -10.73 1.39
C ALA A 47 3.01 -9.89 0.17
N GLU A 48 3.82 -10.46 -0.72
CA GLU A 48 4.29 -9.79 -1.93
C GLU A 48 3.17 -9.60 -2.96
N ARG A 49 2.34 -10.63 -3.17
CA ARG A 49 1.16 -10.54 -4.04
C ARG A 49 0.22 -9.43 -3.58
N ILE A 50 -0.07 -9.37 -2.28
CA ILE A 50 -0.93 -8.34 -1.69
C ILE A 50 -0.33 -6.94 -1.88
N ALA A 51 0.98 -6.80 -1.72
CA ALA A 51 1.65 -5.53 -1.93
C ALA A 51 1.59 -5.08 -3.41
N VAL A 52 1.74 -6.02 -4.34
CA VAL A 52 1.55 -5.80 -5.79
C VAL A 52 0.10 -5.42 -6.11
N ASP A 53 -0.88 -6.10 -5.52
CA ASP A 53 -2.31 -5.78 -5.70
C ASP A 53 -2.64 -4.35 -5.23
N LEU A 54 -1.95 -3.86 -4.20
CA LEU A 54 -2.13 -2.49 -3.71
C LEU A 54 -1.40 -1.46 -4.58
N ARG A 55 -0.21 -1.81 -5.09
CA ARG A 55 0.50 -1.02 -6.11
C ARG A 55 -0.39 -0.81 -7.34
N ASP A 56 -1.00 -1.88 -7.85
CA ASP A 56 -1.83 -1.83 -9.05
C ASP A 56 -3.12 -1.06 -8.82
N TRP A 57 -3.71 -1.21 -7.64
CA TRP A 57 -4.82 -0.37 -7.21
C TRP A 57 -4.46 1.12 -7.23
N LEU A 58 -3.31 1.50 -6.65
CA LEU A 58 -2.86 2.90 -6.62
C LEU A 58 -2.55 3.43 -8.03
N ALA A 59 -1.96 2.61 -8.89
CA ALA A 59 -1.70 2.94 -10.29
C ALA A 59 -2.98 3.15 -11.11
N GLY A 60 -4.10 2.53 -10.68
CA GLY A 60 -5.42 2.74 -11.28
C GLY A 60 -6.12 4.03 -10.84
N ILE A 61 -5.57 4.78 -9.87
CA ILE A 61 -6.19 6.02 -9.39
C ILE A 61 -5.87 7.16 -10.36
N PRO A 62 -6.89 7.87 -10.90
CA PRO A 62 -6.66 8.96 -11.84
C PRO A 62 -5.71 10.03 -11.32
N GLY A 63 -4.75 10.41 -12.16
CA GLY A 63 -3.73 11.40 -11.85
C GLY A 63 -2.61 10.92 -10.93
N TRP A 64 -2.60 9.65 -10.51
CA TRP A 64 -1.52 9.06 -9.72
C TRP A 64 -0.69 8.10 -10.56
N ARG A 65 0.63 8.17 -10.36
CA ARG A 65 1.59 7.27 -10.99
C ARG A 65 2.51 6.67 -9.94
N VAL A 66 2.59 5.35 -9.93
CA VAL A 66 3.50 4.62 -9.04
C VAL A 66 4.94 4.85 -9.46
N LEU A 67 5.80 5.13 -8.48
CA LEU A 67 7.24 5.30 -8.63
C LEU A 67 8.01 4.03 -8.27
N GLY A 68 7.49 3.23 -7.36
CA GLY A 68 8.12 1.96 -6.97
C GLY A 68 7.45 1.30 -5.78
N LEU A 69 7.73 0.00 -5.64
CA LEU A 69 7.36 -0.83 -4.51
C LEU A 69 8.62 -1.60 -4.08
N ILE A 70 9.00 -1.48 -2.81
CA ILE A 70 10.17 -2.17 -2.26
C ILE A 70 9.82 -2.83 -0.92
N PRO A 71 10.52 -3.89 -0.50
CA PRO A 71 10.45 -4.37 0.88
C PRO A 71 10.82 -3.26 1.87
N SER A 72 10.11 -3.19 2.99
CA SER A 72 10.49 -2.30 4.10
C SER A 72 11.84 -2.75 4.67
N PRO A 73 12.80 -1.82 4.93
CA PRO A 73 14.06 -2.16 5.57
C PRO A 73 13.90 -2.51 7.05
N ILE A 74 12.73 -2.23 7.62
CA ILE A 74 12.36 -2.54 9.00
C ILE A 74 11.23 -3.55 8.96
N GLU A 75 11.41 -4.66 9.66
CA GLU A 75 10.33 -5.64 9.85
C GLU A 75 9.28 -5.08 10.81
N GLY A 76 8.01 -5.36 10.55
CA GLY A 76 6.95 -4.99 11.49
C GLY A 76 7.19 -5.67 12.84
N GLY A 77 6.90 -4.98 13.95
CA GLY A 77 7.16 -5.47 15.32
C GLY A 77 6.54 -6.83 15.66
N ASP A 78 5.63 -7.31 14.82
CA ASP A 78 4.87 -8.53 15.00
C ASP A 78 5.41 -9.68 14.12
N GLY A 79 6.43 -9.43 13.28
CA GLY A 79 7.00 -10.39 12.32
C GLY A 79 6.37 -10.38 10.93
N ASN A 80 5.44 -9.45 10.65
CA ASN A 80 4.87 -9.29 9.32
C ASN A 80 5.89 -8.63 8.37
N ARG A 81 6.02 -9.17 7.16
CA ARG A 81 6.77 -8.52 6.07
C ARG A 81 5.98 -7.31 5.57
N GLU A 82 6.59 -6.14 5.61
CA GLU A 82 6.00 -4.87 5.19
C GLU A 82 6.70 -4.33 3.94
N PHE A 83 6.05 -3.40 3.24
CA PHE A 83 6.57 -2.82 1.99
C PHE A 83 6.40 -1.30 1.97
N LEU A 84 7.26 -0.60 1.25
CA LEU A 84 7.13 0.82 0.96
C LEU A 84 6.66 1.00 -0.48
N LEU A 85 5.54 1.71 -0.65
CA LEU A 85 4.96 2.07 -1.94
C LEU A 85 5.05 3.57 -2.14
N ALA A 86 5.69 3.99 -3.24
CA ALA A 86 5.83 5.39 -3.61
C ALA A 86 5.00 5.72 -4.84
N ALA A 87 4.37 6.88 -4.86
CA ALA A 87 3.65 7.42 -6.02
C ALA A 87 3.73 8.95 -6.08
N ILE A 88 3.45 9.50 -7.25
CA ILE A 88 3.36 10.95 -7.48
C ILE A 88 2.00 11.26 -8.12
N LYS A 89 1.40 12.38 -7.71
CA LYS A 89 0.23 12.95 -8.38
C LYS A 89 0.72 13.85 -9.51
N ASP A 90 0.45 13.47 -10.74
CA ASP A 90 0.82 14.30 -11.89
C ASP A 90 0.05 15.63 -11.80
N ALA A 91 0.75 16.75 -12.05
CA ALA A 91 0.10 18.04 -12.13
C ALA A 91 -0.95 18.03 -13.26
N ALA A 92 -2.10 18.67 -13.02
CA ALA A 92 -3.05 18.91 -14.08
C ALA A 92 -2.35 19.69 -15.20
N PRO A 93 -2.57 19.33 -16.49
CA PRO A 93 -2.07 20.15 -17.58
C PRO A 93 -2.62 21.58 -17.38
N ARG A 94 -1.70 22.55 -17.39
CA ARG A 94 -2.04 23.97 -17.31
C ARG A 94 -2.77 24.43 -18.57
#